data_AF-A0AAW9PSB1-F1
#
_entry.id   AF-A0AAW9PSB1-F1
#
_cell.length_a   1.000
_cell.length_b   1.000
_cell.length_c   1.000
_cell.angle_alpha   90.00
_cell.angle_beta   90.00
_cell.angle_gamma   90.00
#
_symmetry.space_group_name_H-M   'P 1'
#
loop_
_entity.id
_entity.type
_entity.pdbx_description
1 polymer ?
#
loop_
_entity_poly.entity_id
_entity_poly.type
_entity_poly.pdbx_seq_one_letter_code
_entity_poly.pdbx_strand_id
1 'polypeptide(L)'
;MLQQQFTKRSLANLKIAGHLLANYLTDGLHEVGMLNMPFRLKALKLFFVAGFIMSILGSVLGIIRLLKTAKVFEWLKPELRKLHKDALDPIKRSFCRPKHWVTMSQEMLNLDASADQVSGANQFGAMPIVSIQSASFFQPSFWTALIPLQSANRLREKMHLELLKLSTNCVHLQADKSGHFVWVDRPDVMIDAVKIVLEKVDS
;
A
#
# COMPACT_ATOMS: atom_id res chain seq x y z
N MET A 1 -0.60 8.51 -5.11
CA MET A 1 -0.62 9.13 -6.47
C MET A 1 0.54 8.72 -7.38
N LEU A 2 1.57 7.99 -6.93
CA LEU A 2 2.49 7.29 -7.85
C LEU A 2 1.89 5.98 -8.38
N GLN A 3 1.02 5.31 -7.60
CA GLN A 3 0.21 4.17 -8.10
C GLN A 3 -1.00 4.58 -8.97
N GLN A 4 -1.50 5.81 -8.83
CA GLN A 4 -2.63 6.33 -9.64
C GLN A 4 -2.23 7.20 -10.85
N GLN A 5 -0.95 7.61 -10.97
CA GLN A 5 -0.50 8.38 -12.14
C GLN A 5 0.08 7.50 -13.26
N PHE A 6 0.50 6.27 -12.98
CA PHE A 6 0.78 5.30 -14.04
C PHE A 6 -0.49 4.87 -14.80
N THR A 7 -1.67 5.03 -14.20
CA THR A 7 -2.95 4.63 -14.78
C THR A 7 -3.53 5.72 -15.70
N LYS A 8 -3.44 7.02 -15.40
CA LYS A 8 -4.23 8.02 -16.14
C LYS A 8 -3.64 8.57 -17.45
N ARG A 9 -2.36 8.37 -17.77
CA ARG A 9 -1.78 8.81 -19.06
C ARG A 9 -1.46 7.68 -20.04
N SER A 10 -1.44 6.42 -19.58
CA SER A 10 -1.31 5.24 -20.46
C SER A 10 -2.66 4.68 -20.92
N LEU A 11 -3.77 5.07 -20.28
CA LEU A 11 -5.10 4.49 -20.55
C LEU A 11 -5.99 5.35 -21.47
N ALA A 12 -5.52 6.50 -21.95
CA ALA A 12 -6.32 7.36 -22.83
C ALA A 12 -6.39 6.87 -24.29
N ASN A 13 -5.56 5.89 -24.68
CA ASN A 13 -5.53 5.33 -26.05
C ASN A 13 -5.67 3.80 -26.10
N LEU A 14 -6.01 3.14 -24.99
CA LEU A 14 -6.25 1.70 -24.99
C LEU A 14 -7.72 1.44 -24.64
N LYS A 15 -8.55 1.24 -25.66
CA LYS A 15 -9.76 0.42 -25.53
C LYS A 15 -9.30 -0.99 -25.14
N ILE A 16 -9.14 -1.27 -23.85
CA ILE A 16 -8.81 -2.60 -23.35
C ILE A 16 -10.10 -3.38 -23.18
N ALA A 17 -10.56 -4.00 -24.27
CA ALA A 17 -11.24 -5.28 -24.18
C ALA A 17 -10.16 -6.39 -24.07
N GLY A 18 -9.21 -6.21 -23.17
CA GLY A 18 -8.08 -7.10 -22.95
C GLY A 18 -8.35 -7.96 -21.72
N HIS A 19 -8.20 -9.27 -21.89
CA HIS A 19 -8.25 -10.21 -20.78
C HIS A 19 -7.05 -9.92 -19.86
N LEU A 20 -7.30 -9.77 -18.55
CA LEU A 20 -6.23 -9.65 -17.56
C LEU A 20 -5.55 -11.03 -17.46
N LEU A 21 -4.27 -11.12 -17.81
CA LEU A 21 -3.55 -12.40 -17.87
C LEU A 21 -2.97 -12.83 -16.51
N ALA A 22 -2.69 -11.88 -15.62
CA ALA A 22 -2.18 -12.14 -14.27
C ALA A 22 -2.31 -10.90 -13.38
N ASN A 23 -2.08 -11.06 -12.08
CA ASN A 23 -2.06 -9.97 -11.11
C ASN A 23 -0.92 -10.13 -10.08
N TYR A 24 -0.46 -9.01 -9.50
CA TYR A 24 0.39 -9.04 -8.31
C TYR A 24 -0.14 -8.03 -7.29
N LEU A 25 -0.27 -8.49 -6.04
CA LEU A 25 -0.88 -7.73 -4.95
C LEU A 25 0.21 -7.37 -3.95
N THR A 26 0.63 -6.10 -3.95
CA THR A 26 1.56 -5.62 -2.91
C THR A 26 0.76 -5.17 -1.70
N ASP A 27 0.99 -5.85 -0.58
CA ASP A 27 0.42 -5.46 0.70
C ASP A 27 -1.11 -5.38 0.71
N GLY A 28 -1.76 -6.23 -0.08
CA GLY A 28 -3.19 -6.16 -0.38
C GLY A 28 -4.09 -6.23 0.85
N LEU A 29 -5.30 -5.69 0.69
CA LEU A 29 -6.38 -5.75 1.68
C LEU A 29 -7.52 -6.61 1.12
N HIS A 30 -8.29 -7.23 2.01
CA HIS A 30 -9.43 -8.08 1.65
C HIS A 30 -10.70 -7.60 2.37
N GLU A 31 -11.85 -7.64 1.71
CA GLU A 31 -13.10 -7.08 2.20
C GLU A 31 -13.56 -7.70 3.52
N VAL A 32 -13.34 -9.02 3.69
CA VAL A 32 -13.57 -9.74 4.96
C VAL A 32 -12.95 -9.02 6.16
N GLY A 33 -11.74 -8.47 6.01
CA GLY A 33 -11.08 -7.72 7.08
C GLY A 33 -11.48 -6.26 7.13
N MET A 34 -11.67 -5.62 5.98
CA MET A 34 -12.02 -4.20 5.89
C MET A 34 -13.42 -3.90 6.43
N LEU A 35 -14.42 -4.68 6.02
CA LEU A 35 -15.82 -4.51 6.46
C LEU A 35 -16.02 -4.92 7.91
N ASN A 36 -15.23 -5.89 8.41
CA ASN A 36 -15.30 -6.39 9.79
C ASN A 36 -14.14 -5.89 10.67
N MET A 37 -13.65 -4.68 10.41
CA MET A 37 -12.54 -4.10 11.16
C MET A 37 -12.91 -3.89 12.64
N PRO A 38 -12.09 -4.37 13.61
CA PRO A 38 -12.30 -4.13 15.03
C PRO A 38 -12.35 -2.64 15.36
N PHE A 39 -13.14 -2.26 16.37
CA PHE A 39 -13.33 -0.86 16.77
C PHE A 39 -12.00 -0.11 17.03
N ARG A 40 -11.03 -0.76 17.70
CA ARG A 40 -9.70 -0.17 17.95
C ARG A 40 -8.96 0.19 16.65
N LEU A 41 -9.12 -0.63 15.60
CA LEU A 41 -8.50 -0.38 14.30
C LEU A 41 -9.29 0.66 13.49
N LYS A 42 -10.62 0.73 13.66
CA LYS A 42 -11.42 1.86 13.13
C LYS A 42 -11.00 3.20 13.75
N ALA A 43 -10.75 3.23 15.06
CA ALA A 43 -10.21 4.41 15.73
C ALA A 43 -8.81 4.78 15.21
N LEU A 44 -7.94 3.78 15.01
CA LEU A 44 -6.63 3.98 14.39
C LEU A 44 -6.73 4.54 12.95
N LYS A 45 -7.67 4.01 12.14
CA LYS A 45 -7.99 4.53 10.79
C LYS A 45 -8.36 6.01 10.87
N LEU A 46 -9.26 6.39 11.78
CA LEU A 46 -9.66 7.79 11.98
C LEU A 46 -8.51 8.69 12.43
N PHE A 47 -7.62 8.17 13.29
CA PHE A 47 -6.40 8.89 13.68
C PHE A 47 -5.51 9.21 12.46
N PHE A 48 -5.31 8.25 11.55
CA PHE A 48 -4.58 8.50 10.30
C PHE A 48 -5.28 9.51 9.41
N VAL A 49 -6.60 9.42 9.24
CA VAL A 49 -7.38 10.39 8.45
C VAL A 49 -7.20 11.81 9.02
N ALA A 50 -7.33 11.97 10.34
CA ALA A 50 -7.13 13.27 10.99
C ALA A 50 -5.70 13.80 10.75
N GLY A 51 -4.68 12.95 10.91
CA GLY A 51 -3.29 13.29 10.61
C GLY A 51 -3.08 13.72 9.14
N PHE A 52 -3.72 13.05 8.19
CA PHE A 52 -3.67 13.43 6.77
C PHE A 52 -4.37 14.76 6.51
N ILE A 53 -5.53 15.01 7.12
CA ILE A 53 -6.23 16.30 7.02
C ILE A 53 -5.35 17.44 7.57
N MET A 54 -4.73 17.25 8.74
CA MET A 54 -3.79 18.24 9.29
C MET A 54 -2.58 18.45 8.37
N SER A 55 -2.12 17.39 7.71
CA SER A 55 -1.02 17.47 6.75
C SER A 55 -1.38 18.22 5.46
N ILE A 56 -2.66 18.28 5.08
CA ILE A 56 -3.13 19.20 4.02
C ILE A 56 -2.77 20.64 4.40
N LEU A 57 -3.18 21.09 5.58
CA LEU A 57 -2.85 22.44 6.07
C LEU A 57 -1.34 22.65 6.19
N GLY A 58 -0.63 21.68 6.79
CA GLY A 58 0.83 21.73 6.93
C GLY A 58 1.56 21.83 5.59
N SER A 59 1.05 21.21 4.54
CA SER A 59 1.65 21.32 3.19
C SER A 59 1.34 22.65 2.50
N VAL A 60 0.14 23.22 2.70
CA VAL A 60 -0.24 24.56 2.21
C VAL A 60 0.66 25.61 2.84
N LEU A 61 0.81 25.56 4.17
CA LEU A 61 1.63 26.48 4.96
C LEU A 61 3.16 26.25 4.79
N GLY A 62 3.56 25.20 4.08
CA GLY A 62 4.97 24.90 3.82
C GLY A 62 5.72 24.22 4.97
N ILE A 63 5.05 23.87 6.07
CA ILE A 63 5.62 23.13 7.21
C ILE A 63 6.27 21.82 6.73
N ILE A 64 5.59 21.06 5.86
CA ILE A 64 6.13 19.79 5.36
C ILE A 64 7.37 20.00 4.48
N ARG A 65 7.48 21.15 3.78
CA ARG A 65 8.71 21.51 3.05
C ARG A 65 9.86 21.79 4.00
N LEU A 66 9.61 22.44 5.14
CA LEU A 66 10.63 22.64 6.18
C LEU A 66 11.08 21.30 6.76
N LEU A 67 10.15 20.40 7.09
CA LEU A 67 10.46 19.04 7.56
C LEU A 67 11.28 18.25 6.54
N LYS A 68 10.98 18.39 5.25
CA LYS A 68 11.78 17.82 4.15
C LYS A 68 13.22 18.33 4.20
N THR A 69 13.42 19.65 4.25
CA THR A 69 14.75 20.28 4.26
C THR A 69 15.55 19.89 5.51
N ALA A 70 14.86 19.73 6.65
CA ALA A 70 15.43 19.23 7.90
C ALA A 70 15.69 17.70 7.93
N LYS A 71 15.47 16.98 6.81
CA LYS A 71 15.67 15.52 6.68
C LYS A 71 14.87 14.68 7.68
N VAL A 72 13.71 15.18 8.11
CA VAL A 72 12.85 14.48 9.08
C VAL A 72 12.31 13.17 8.51
N PHE A 73 12.10 13.08 7.18
CA PHE A 73 11.66 11.84 6.54
C PHE A 73 12.67 10.70 6.70
N GLU A 74 13.96 10.97 6.53
CA GLU A 74 15.04 10.00 6.70
C GLU A 74 15.35 9.69 8.17
N TRP A 75 14.86 10.52 9.08
CA TRP A 75 14.89 10.22 10.51
C TRP A 75 13.73 9.29 10.89
N LEU A 76 12.51 9.60 10.42
CA LEU A 76 11.32 8.78 10.66
C LEU A 76 11.38 7.42 9.95
N LYS A 77 11.93 7.40 8.75
CA LYS A 77 12.09 6.19 7.92
C LYS A 77 13.53 6.07 7.42
N PRO A 78 14.46 5.50 8.23
CA PRO A 78 15.87 5.39 7.88
C PRO A 78 16.15 4.61 6.60
N GLU A 79 15.25 3.70 6.19
CA GLU A 79 15.39 2.92 4.96
C GLU A 79 15.44 3.82 3.71
N LEU A 80 14.85 5.02 3.76
CA LEU A 80 14.92 5.99 2.67
C LEU A 80 16.35 6.43 2.34
N ARG A 81 17.31 6.28 3.27
CA ARG A 81 18.72 6.61 3.03
C ARG A 81 19.41 5.65 2.07
N LYS A 82 18.84 4.46 1.86
CA LYS A 82 19.36 3.45 0.93
C LYS A 82 18.99 3.76 -0.53
N LEU A 83 17.98 4.59 -0.75
CA LEU A 83 17.51 4.93 -2.09
C LEU A 83 18.34 6.05 -2.71
N HIS A 84 18.60 5.95 -4.01
CA HIS A 84 19.24 7.02 -4.77
C HIS A 84 18.39 8.30 -4.73
N LYS A 85 19.05 9.47 -4.70
CA LYS A 85 18.36 10.77 -4.59
C LYS A 85 17.33 10.99 -5.69
N ASP A 86 17.65 10.57 -6.92
CA ASP A 86 16.77 10.75 -8.08
C ASP A 86 15.45 9.97 -7.96
N ALA A 87 15.46 8.83 -7.28
CA ALA A 87 14.25 8.07 -6.99
C ALA A 87 13.48 8.64 -5.78
N LEU A 88 14.21 9.17 -4.80
CA LEU A 88 13.65 9.62 -3.54
C LEU A 88 13.03 11.03 -3.59
N ASP A 89 13.60 11.93 -4.41
CA ASP A 89 13.15 13.32 -4.50
C ASP A 89 11.72 13.49 -5.04
N PRO A 90 11.29 12.76 -6.09
CA PRO A 90 9.90 12.77 -6.53
C PRO A 90 8.93 12.32 -5.43
N ILE A 91 9.31 11.29 -4.66
CA ILE A 91 8.52 10.75 -3.56
C ILE A 91 8.36 11.82 -2.47
N LYS A 92 9.47 12.39 -1.97
CA LYS A 92 9.45 13.46 -0.95
C LYS A 92 8.71 14.71 -1.42
N ARG A 93 8.87 15.08 -2.69
CA ARG A 93 8.15 16.22 -3.29
C ARG A 93 6.66 15.99 -3.30
N SER A 94 6.20 14.73 -3.44
CA SER A 94 4.78 14.42 -3.40
C SER A 94 4.16 14.77 -2.04
N PHE A 95 4.82 14.41 -0.92
CA PHE A 95 4.39 14.78 0.44
C PHE A 95 4.34 16.29 0.68
N CYS A 96 5.10 17.09 -0.07
CA CYS A 96 5.05 18.55 0.07
C CYS A 96 3.81 19.18 -0.59
N ARG A 97 2.99 18.41 -1.31
CA ARG A 97 1.82 18.91 -2.05
C ARG A 97 0.53 18.60 -1.29
N PRO A 98 -0.37 19.57 -1.08
CA PRO A 98 -1.67 19.33 -0.44
C PRO A 98 -2.48 18.23 -1.10
N LYS A 99 -2.42 18.14 -2.43
CA LYS A 99 -3.08 17.10 -3.21
C LYS A 99 -2.68 15.68 -2.80
N HIS A 100 -1.44 15.46 -2.40
CA HIS A 100 -1.00 14.14 -1.92
C HIS A 100 -1.78 13.71 -0.67
N TRP A 101 -1.90 14.62 0.29
CA TRP A 101 -2.61 14.36 1.54
C TRP A 101 -4.12 14.26 1.34
N VAL A 102 -4.70 15.08 0.46
CA VAL A 102 -6.11 14.92 0.03
C VAL A 102 -6.34 13.52 -0.53
N THR A 103 -5.46 13.04 -1.41
CA THR A 103 -5.57 11.69 -1.99
C THR A 103 -5.46 10.61 -0.91
N MET A 104 -4.51 10.70 0.02
CA MET A 104 -4.40 9.70 1.10
C MET A 104 -5.60 9.71 2.05
N SER A 105 -6.15 10.90 2.36
CA SER A 105 -7.40 10.99 3.13
C SER A 105 -8.57 10.33 2.41
N GLN A 106 -8.73 10.60 1.10
CA GLN A 106 -9.78 10.01 0.28
C GLN A 106 -9.64 8.49 0.18
N GLU A 107 -8.43 7.99 -0.04
CA GLU A 107 -8.14 6.56 -0.08
C GLU A 107 -8.56 5.89 1.23
N MET A 108 -8.13 6.43 2.37
CA MET A 108 -8.45 5.89 3.69
C MET A 108 -9.96 5.95 4.01
N LEU A 109 -10.64 7.05 3.66
CA LEU A 109 -12.07 7.22 3.90
C LEU A 109 -12.92 6.26 3.05
N ASN A 110 -12.51 6.01 1.80
CA ASN A 110 -13.25 5.19 0.86
C ASN A 110 -12.96 3.69 0.96
N LEU A 111 -12.10 3.26 1.89
CA LEU A 111 -11.73 1.84 2.03
C LEU A 111 -12.93 0.90 2.17
N ASP A 112 -13.99 1.32 2.87
CA ASP A 112 -15.16 0.47 3.12
C ASP A 112 -16.00 0.34 1.84
N ALA A 113 -16.22 1.46 1.14
CA ALA A 113 -16.89 1.46 -0.17
C ALA A 113 -16.11 0.66 -1.23
N SER A 114 -14.78 0.76 -1.23
CA SER A 114 -13.93 -0.06 -2.11
C SER A 114 -14.01 -1.54 -1.73
N ALA A 115 -14.05 -1.88 -0.44
CA ALA A 115 -14.23 -3.24 0.03
C ALA A 115 -15.59 -3.83 -0.41
N ASP A 116 -16.67 -3.05 -0.28
CA ASP A 116 -17.99 -3.45 -0.78
C ASP A 116 -17.98 -3.70 -2.28
N GLN A 117 -17.33 -2.84 -3.06
CA GLN A 117 -17.23 -2.99 -4.52
C GLN A 117 -16.49 -4.27 -4.93
N VAL A 118 -15.37 -4.59 -4.27
CA VAL A 118 -14.59 -5.78 -4.62
C VAL A 118 -15.17 -7.08 -4.05
N SER A 119 -16.10 -7.01 -3.08
CA SER A 119 -16.77 -8.19 -2.52
C SER A 119 -17.49 -9.04 -3.58
N GLY A 120 -17.92 -8.44 -4.69
CA GLY A 120 -18.51 -9.13 -5.83
C GLY A 120 -17.49 -9.82 -6.76
N ALA A 121 -16.20 -9.52 -6.60
CA ALA A 121 -15.10 -10.04 -7.42
C ALA A 121 -14.16 -10.92 -6.57
N ASN A 122 -14.71 -11.99 -6.00
CA ASN A 122 -14.05 -12.86 -5.01
C ASN A 122 -13.45 -14.15 -5.59
N GLN A 123 -13.45 -14.32 -6.92
CA GLN A 123 -12.91 -15.50 -7.58
C GLN A 123 -12.32 -15.15 -8.96
N PHE A 124 -11.07 -15.54 -9.17
CA PHE A 124 -10.30 -15.30 -10.40
C PHE A 124 -9.91 -16.60 -11.12
N GLY A 125 -10.39 -17.76 -10.64
CA GLY A 125 -10.15 -19.05 -11.30
C GLY A 125 -8.66 -19.38 -11.32
N ALA A 126 -8.13 -19.72 -12.50
CA ALA A 126 -6.72 -20.10 -12.67
C ALA A 126 -5.77 -18.93 -12.96
N MET A 127 -6.25 -17.68 -12.91
CA MET A 127 -5.43 -16.50 -13.18
C MET A 127 -4.20 -16.47 -12.24
N PRO A 128 -2.96 -16.42 -12.75
CA PRO A 128 -1.78 -16.27 -11.92
C PRO A 128 -1.87 -15.04 -11.01
N ILE A 129 -1.72 -15.25 -9.70
CA ILE A 129 -1.64 -14.17 -8.70
C ILE A 129 -0.39 -14.35 -7.86
N VAL A 130 0.36 -13.27 -7.66
CA VAL A 130 1.40 -13.21 -6.63
C VAL A 130 0.99 -12.22 -5.55
N SER A 131 0.75 -12.68 -4.33
CA SER A 131 0.48 -11.83 -3.17
C SER A 131 1.73 -11.60 -2.37
N ILE A 132 2.12 -10.34 -2.16
CA ILE A 132 3.26 -9.94 -1.35
C ILE A 132 2.76 -9.41 -0.01
N GLN A 133 3.17 -10.05 1.08
CA GLN A 133 2.81 -9.65 2.44
C GLN A 133 4.00 -9.00 3.14
N SER A 134 3.91 -7.71 3.48
CA SER A 134 4.79 -7.13 4.50
C SER A 134 4.70 -7.85 5.85
N ALA A 135 5.83 -7.88 6.55
CA ALA A 135 5.96 -8.54 7.84
C ALA A 135 5.11 -7.88 8.94
N SER A 136 4.87 -6.58 8.86
CA SER A 136 4.10 -5.82 9.85
C SER A 136 3.47 -4.58 9.23
N PHE A 137 2.34 -4.10 9.76
CA PHE A 137 1.70 -2.87 9.29
C PHE A 137 2.66 -1.66 9.41
N PHE A 138 3.28 -1.51 10.58
CA PHE A 138 4.44 -0.64 10.78
C PHE A 138 5.60 -1.44 11.35
N GLN A 139 6.82 -1.04 11.01
CA GLN A 139 8.01 -1.58 11.66
C GLN A 139 7.96 -1.30 13.17
N PRO A 140 8.14 -2.32 14.03
CA PRO A 140 8.15 -2.14 15.47
C PRO A 140 9.22 -1.11 15.88
N SER A 141 8.77 -0.08 16.59
CA SER A 141 9.60 0.99 17.13
C SER A 141 8.93 1.60 18.37
N PHE A 142 9.67 2.41 19.11
CA PHE A 142 9.14 3.14 20.26
C PHE A 142 7.86 3.94 19.92
N TRP A 143 7.81 4.56 18.75
CA TRP A 143 6.65 5.34 18.28
C TRP A 143 5.41 4.50 17.99
N THR A 144 5.60 3.22 17.62
CA THR A 144 4.48 2.30 17.33
C THR A 144 3.91 1.62 18.57
N ALA A 145 4.51 1.80 19.75
CA ALA A 145 4.03 1.21 20.99
C ALA A 145 2.63 1.69 21.41
N LEU A 146 2.23 2.89 20.96
CA LEU A 146 0.91 3.46 21.23
C LEU A 146 -0.17 2.97 20.25
N ILE A 147 0.21 2.20 19.24
CA ILE A 147 -0.69 1.69 18.20
C ILE A 147 -1.05 0.24 18.53
N PRO A 148 -2.30 -0.21 18.30
CA PRO A 148 -2.69 -1.62 18.42
C PRO A 148 -2.07 -2.49 17.32
N LEU A 149 -0.73 -2.54 17.23
CA LEU A 149 0.04 -3.14 16.14
C LEU A 149 -0.22 -4.63 16.00
N GLN A 150 -0.31 -5.36 17.13
CA GLN A 150 -0.64 -6.79 17.10
C GLN A 150 -2.03 -7.05 16.50
N SER A 151 -3.02 -6.23 16.85
CA SER A 151 -4.37 -6.36 16.27
C SER A 151 -4.36 -6.04 14.78
N ALA A 152 -3.60 -5.02 14.36
CA ALA A 152 -3.45 -4.67 12.95
C ALA A 152 -2.80 -5.82 12.16
N ASN A 153 -1.73 -6.41 12.70
CA ASN A 153 -1.02 -7.53 12.07
C ASN A 153 -1.89 -8.78 11.97
N ARG A 154 -2.69 -9.11 13.00
CA ARG A 154 -3.63 -10.23 12.95
C ARG A 154 -4.74 -10.03 11.92
N LEU A 155 -5.31 -8.83 11.85
CA LEU A 155 -6.34 -8.53 10.84
C LEU A 155 -5.76 -8.67 9.43
N ARG A 156 -4.54 -8.16 9.25
CA ARG A 156 -3.79 -8.23 8.01
C ARG A 156 -3.47 -9.66 7.60
N GLU A 157 -2.99 -10.49 8.52
CA GLU A 157 -2.74 -11.91 8.27
C GLU A 157 -4.01 -12.62 7.80
N LYS A 158 -5.15 -12.36 8.47
CA LYS A 158 -6.45 -12.88 8.03
C LYS A 158 -6.80 -12.43 6.61
N MET A 159 -6.60 -11.16 6.28
CA MET A 159 -6.86 -10.67 4.92
C MET A 159 -5.97 -11.34 3.87
N HIS A 160 -4.68 -11.52 4.16
CA HIS A 160 -3.76 -12.20 3.24
C HIS A 160 -4.14 -13.66 3.02
N LEU A 161 -4.56 -14.38 4.05
CA LEU A 161 -5.08 -15.74 3.91
C LEU A 161 -6.29 -15.82 2.97
N GLU A 162 -7.17 -14.82 2.98
CA GLU A 162 -8.29 -14.77 2.03
C GLU A 162 -7.85 -14.37 0.62
N LEU A 163 -6.90 -13.43 0.47
CA LEU A 163 -6.33 -13.07 -0.84
C LEU A 163 -5.74 -14.29 -1.57
N LEU A 164 -5.14 -15.23 -0.84
CA LEU A 164 -4.59 -16.46 -1.42
C LEU A 164 -5.65 -17.40 -2.00
N LYS A 165 -6.92 -17.24 -1.60
CA LYS A 165 -8.04 -18.06 -2.10
C LYS A 165 -8.71 -17.48 -3.34
N LEU A 166 -8.35 -16.24 -3.72
CA LEU A 166 -8.95 -15.57 -4.88
C LEU A 166 -8.58 -16.24 -6.21
N SER A 167 -7.54 -17.08 -6.24
CA SER A 167 -7.14 -17.85 -7.42
C SER A 167 -6.63 -19.23 -7.01
N THR A 168 -6.84 -20.22 -7.87
CA THR A 168 -6.22 -21.55 -7.72
C THR A 168 -4.73 -21.56 -8.06
N ASN A 169 -4.22 -20.49 -8.68
CA ASN A 169 -2.82 -20.29 -9.05
C ASN A 169 -2.24 -19.06 -8.34
N CYS A 170 -2.26 -19.10 -7.00
CA CYS A 170 -1.75 -18.03 -6.16
C CYS A 170 -0.41 -18.39 -5.50
N VAL A 171 0.56 -17.48 -5.56
CA VAL A 171 1.85 -17.59 -4.86
C VAL A 171 1.93 -16.51 -3.79
N HIS A 172 2.33 -16.91 -2.59
CA HIS A 172 2.54 -16.00 -1.47
C HIS A 172 4.04 -15.67 -1.31
N LEU A 173 4.39 -14.40 -1.25
CA LEU A 173 5.74 -13.92 -0.95
C LEU A 173 5.74 -13.10 0.34
N GLN A 174 6.51 -13.57 1.33
CA GLN A 174 6.72 -12.85 2.57
C GLN A 174 7.84 -11.82 2.39
N ALA A 175 7.56 -10.54 2.65
CA ALA A 175 8.58 -9.49 2.68
C ALA A 175 9.08 -9.29 4.12
N ASP A 176 10.05 -10.11 4.54
CA ASP A 176 10.61 -10.01 5.89
C ASP A 176 11.24 -8.65 6.15
N LYS A 177 11.14 -8.18 7.41
CA LYS A 177 11.66 -6.89 7.87
C LYS A 177 11.10 -5.68 7.08
N SER A 178 9.87 -5.80 6.56
CA SER A 178 9.18 -4.71 5.86
C SER A 178 7.91 -4.24 6.57
N GLY A 179 7.65 -2.94 6.46
CA GLY A 179 6.36 -2.33 6.79
C GLY A 179 5.44 -2.28 5.57
N HIS A 180 4.33 -1.51 5.68
CA HIS A 180 3.41 -1.26 4.57
C HIS A 180 4.08 -0.80 3.26
N PHE A 181 5.21 -0.08 3.35
CA PHE A 181 6.00 0.35 2.19
C PHE A 181 7.01 -0.73 1.74
N VAL A 182 6.52 -1.90 1.32
CA VAL A 182 7.35 -3.04 0.88
C VAL A 182 8.36 -2.66 -0.20
N TRP A 183 7.95 -1.90 -1.21
CA TRP A 183 8.82 -1.38 -2.28
C TRP A 183 10.05 -0.58 -1.81
N VAL A 184 10.02 -0.01 -0.61
CA VAL A 184 11.17 0.70 -0.01
C VAL A 184 12.01 -0.27 0.81
N ASP A 185 11.36 -1.16 1.55
CA ASP A 185 12.02 -2.02 2.54
C ASP A 185 12.65 -3.27 1.90
N ARG A 186 11.96 -3.85 0.92
CA ARG A 186 12.29 -5.10 0.20
C ARG A 186 11.98 -4.99 -1.31
N PRO A 187 12.69 -4.12 -2.05
CA PRO A 187 12.48 -3.97 -3.50
C PRO A 187 12.82 -5.25 -4.28
N ASP A 188 13.67 -6.13 -3.74
CA ASP A 188 13.99 -7.45 -4.26
C ASP A 188 12.74 -8.33 -4.40
N VAL A 189 11.89 -8.37 -3.37
CA VAL A 189 10.66 -9.17 -3.36
C VAL A 189 9.67 -8.68 -4.43
N MET A 190 9.66 -7.38 -4.73
CA MET A 190 8.84 -6.83 -5.81
C MET A 190 9.31 -7.32 -7.18
N ILE A 191 10.62 -7.42 -7.39
CA ILE A 191 11.20 -7.92 -8.65
C ILE A 191 10.90 -9.41 -8.81
N ASP A 192 11.06 -10.19 -7.75
CA ASP A 192 10.77 -11.63 -7.78
C ASP A 192 9.29 -11.91 -8.07
N ALA A 193 8.38 -11.11 -7.49
CA ALA A 193 6.96 -11.21 -7.80
C ALA A 193 6.66 -11.02 -9.29
N VAL A 194 7.28 -10.01 -9.92
CA VAL A 194 7.12 -9.74 -11.35
C VAL A 194 7.66 -10.90 -12.18
N LYS A 195 8.83 -11.44 -11.85
CA LYS A 195 9.41 -12.60 -12.55
C LYS A 195 8.49 -13.81 -12.49
N ILE A 196 7.98 -14.15 -11.31
CA ILE A 196 7.05 -15.28 -11.12
C ILE A 196 5.78 -15.09 -11.95
N VAL A 197 5.23 -13.87 -11.99
CA VAL A 197 4.06 -13.58 -12.83
C VAL A 197 4.38 -13.82 -14.31
N LEU A 198 5.51 -13.31 -14.81
CA LEU A 198 5.89 -13.48 -16.21
C LEU A 198 6.10 -14.96 -16.57
N GLU A 199 6.81 -15.70 -15.73
CA GLU A 199 7.02 -17.16 -15.91
C GLU A 199 5.69 -17.93 -15.99
N LYS A 200 4.70 -17.56 -15.16
CA LYS A 200 3.39 -18.22 -15.14
C LYS A 200 2.47 -17.84 -16.29
N VAL A 201 2.68 -16.69 -16.92
CA VAL A 201 1.91 -16.25 -18.10
C VAL A 201 2.46 -16.89 -19.37
N ASP A 202 3.77 -17.11 -19.42
CA ASP A 202 4.47 -17.70 -20.57
C ASP A 202 4.44 -19.25 -20.59
N SER A 203 3.88 -19.89 -19.55
CA SER A 203 3.73 -21.35 -19.39
C SER A 203 2.38 -21.86 -19.88
#